data_AF-C5KPS5-F1
#
_entry.id   AF-C5KPS5-F1
#
_cell.length_a   1.000
_cell.length_b   1.000
_cell.length_c   1.000
_cell.angle_alpha   90.00
_cell.angle_beta   90.00
_cell.angle_gamma   90.00
#
_symmetry.space_group_name_H-M   'P 1'
#
loop_
_entity.id
_entity.type
_entity.pdbx_description
1 polymer ?
#
loop_
_entity_poly.entity_id
_entity_poly.type
_entity_poly.pdbx_seq_one_letter_code
_entity_poly.pdbx_strand_id
1 'polypeptide(L)' 'PAPRKTALRSEQFEQNINRRGKASQGKKKDKYPVGPWVLGLFLFVVVGSAVFQIIAAAQRGGFF' A
#
# COMPACT_ATOMS: atom_id res chain seq x y z
N PRO A 1 -23.60 12.49 -47.36
CA PRO A 1 -22.33 12.95 -46.76
C PRO A 1 -22.60 13.84 -45.54
N ALA A 2 -22.24 13.37 -44.33
CA ALA A 2 -22.40 14.17 -43.11
C ALA A 2 -21.54 15.44 -43.18
N PRO A 3 -22.04 16.61 -42.73
CA PRO A 3 -21.28 17.85 -42.79
C PRO A 3 -20.01 17.73 -41.95
N ARG A 4 -18.85 18.17 -42.48
CA ARG A 4 -17.54 18.07 -41.80
C ARG A 4 -17.56 18.57 -40.34
N LYS A 5 -18.46 19.50 -40.00
CA LYS A 5 -18.65 20.05 -38.65
C LYS A 5 -19.20 19.03 -37.64
N THR A 6 -20.02 18.07 -38.04
CA THR A 6 -20.53 17.03 -37.12
C THR A 6 -19.48 15.95 -36.83
N ALA A 7 -18.63 15.60 -37.80
CA ALA A 7 -17.56 14.63 -37.61
C ALA A 7 -16.52 15.10 -36.57
N LEU A 8 -16.11 16.37 -36.66
CA LEU A 8 -15.19 16.99 -35.69
C LEU A 8 -15.77 17.04 -34.28
N ARG A 9 -17.08 17.27 -34.16
CA ARG A 9 -17.78 17.26 -32.88
C ARG A 9 -17.79 15.86 -32.28
N SER A 10 -18.11 14.83 -33.07
CA SER A 10 -18.07 13.44 -32.62
C SER A 10 -16.68 13.02 -32.13
N GLU A 11 -15.61 13.38 -32.85
CA GLU A 11 -14.23 13.10 -32.43
C GLU A 11 -13.88 13.77 -31.09
N GLN A 12 -14.33 15.00 -30.85
CA GLN A 12 -14.12 15.69 -29.57
C GLN A 12 -14.91 15.05 -28.42
N PHE A 13 -16.15 14.60 -28.69
CA PHE A 13 -16.96 13.89 -27.70
C PHE A 13 -16.36 12.52 -27.37
N GLU A 14 -15.88 11.76 -28.35
CA GLU A 14 -15.22 10.47 -28.12
C GLU A 14 -13.96 10.60 -27.26
N GLN A 15 -13.14 11.63 -27.51
CA GLN A 15 -11.95 11.90 -26.71
C GLN A 15 -12.30 12.25 -25.25
N ASN A 16 -13.39 12.98 -25.03
CA ASN A 16 -13.87 13.31 -23.69
C ASN A 16 -14.50 12.11 -22.98
N ILE A 17 -15.15 11.18 -23.69
CA ILE A 17 -15.68 9.93 -23.14
C ILE A 17 -14.54 8.98 -22.72
N ASN A 18 -13.54 8.77 -23.58
CA ASN A 18 -12.36 7.94 -23.26
C ASN A 18 -11.54 8.53 -22.10
N ARG A 19 -11.57 9.85 -21.91
CA ARG A 19 -10.88 10.53 -20.79
C ARG A 19 -11.73 10.62 -19.52
N ARG A 20 -13.05 10.44 -19.59
CA ARG A 20 -13.99 10.58 -18.45
C ARG A 20 -13.81 9.53 -17.35
N GLY A 21 -13.08 8.45 -17.63
CA GLY A 21 -12.82 7.35 -16.68
C GLY A 21 -11.47 7.40 -15.96
N LYS A 22 -10.58 8.34 -16.27
CA LYS A 22 -9.26 8.50 -15.60
C LYS A 22 -9.27 9.57 -14.50
N ALA A 23 -10.42 9.84 -13.89
CA ALA A 23 -10.42 10.43 -12.56
C ALA A 23 -9.78 9.39 -11.64
N SER A 24 -8.52 9.62 -11.27
CA SER A 24 -7.67 8.77 -10.45
C SER A 24 -8.52 8.04 -9.41
N GLN A 25 -8.71 6.73 -9.60
CA GLN A 25 -9.25 5.88 -8.54
C GLN A 25 -8.42 6.18 -7.30
N GLY A 26 -9.11 6.65 -6.25
CA GLY A 26 -8.51 7.34 -5.11
C GLY A 26 -7.24 6.66 -4.66
N LYS A 27 -6.18 7.45 -4.44
CA LYS A 27 -4.89 7.01 -3.88
C LYS A 27 -5.18 5.91 -2.86
N LYS A 28 -4.83 4.66 -3.23
CA LYS A 28 -5.08 3.49 -2.39
C LYS A 28 -4.50 3.83 -1.03
N LYS A 29 -5.38 4.03 -0.05
CA LYS A 29 -4.98 4.43 1.31
C LYS A 29 -3.95 3.42 1.78
N ASP A 30 -2.73 3.90 2.03
CA ASP A 30 -1.66 3.11 2.61
C ASP A 30 -2.21 2.50 3.89
N LYS A 31 -2.39 1.18 3.86
CA LYS A 31 -3.31 0.47 4.75
C LYS A 31 -2.80 0.40 6.19
N TYR A 32 -1.55 0.82 6.43
CA TYR A 32 -0.95 1.05 7.73
C TYR A 32 0.08 2.20 7.61
N PRO A 33 0.13 3.12 8.60
CA PRO A 33 1.13 4.20 8.62
C PRO A 33 2.56 3.66 8.84
N VAL A 34 2.68 2.39 9.21
CA VAL A 34 3.95 1.67 9.35
C VAL A 34 4.09 0.69 8.19
N GLY A 35 5.22 0.77 7.49
CA GLY A 35 5.51 -0.14 6.39
C GLY A 35 5.63 -1.59 6.87
N PRO A 36 5.36 -2.59 6.02
CA PRO A 36 5.50 -4.01 6.37
C PRO A 36 6.87 -4.38 6.97
N TRP A 37 7.94 -3.73 6.48
CA TRP A 37 9.28 -3.88 7.02
C TRP A 37 9.41 -3.44 8.48
N VAL A 38 8.87 -2.27 8.82
CA VAL A 38 8.91 -1.74 10.19
C VAL A 38 8.07 -2.60 11.13
N LEU A 39 6.91 -3.08 10.66
CA LEU A 39 6.07 -3.99 11.42
C LEU A 39 6.76 -5.34 11.69
N GLY A 40 7.47 -5.88 10.68
CA GLY A 40 8.27 -7.09 10.84
C GLY A 40 9.42 -6.91 11.82
N LEU A 41 10.13 -5.78 11.75
CA LEU A 41 11.22 -5.44 12.68
C LEU A 41 10.70 -5.26 14.10
N PHE A 42 9.55 -4.61 14.28
CA PHE A 42 8.88 -4.45 15.57
C PHE A 42 8.56 -5.79 16.21
N LEU A 43 7.92 -6.71 15.46
CA LEU A 43 7.58 -8.03 15.97
C LEU A 43 8.84 -8.86 16.29
N PHE A 44 9.88 -8.79 15.45
CA PHE A 44 11.15 -9.46 15.68
C PHE A 44 11.84 -8.98 16.96
N VAL A 45 11.91 -7.67 17.19
CA VAL A 45 12.55 -7.11 18.39
C VAL A 45 11.74 -7.48 19.64
N VAL A 46 10.41 -7.37 19.59
CA VAL A 46 9.54 -7.71 20.74
C VAL A 46 9.64 -9.20 21.09
N VAL A 47 9.38 -10.10 20.14
CA VAL A 47 9.39 -11.55 20.39
C VAL A 47 10.81 -12.06 20.59
N GLY A 48 11.76 -11.63 19.76
CA GLY A 48 13.15 -12.03 19.83
C GLY A 48 13.78 -11.67 21.17
N SER A 49 13.54 -10.45 21.68
CA SER A 49 14.10 -10.04 22.98
C SER A 49 13.62 -10.92 24.15
N ALA A 50 12.35 -11.35 24.16
CA ALA A 50 11.84 -12.28 25.17
C ALA A 50 12.53 -13.64 25.10
N VAL A 51 12.71 -14.18 23.89
CA VAL A 51 13.43 -15.45 23.68
C VAL A 51 14.89 -15.34 24.14
N PHE A 52 15.60 -14.27 23.77
CA PHE A 52 16.98 -14.04 24.19
C PHE A 52 17.09 -13.87 25.72
N GLN A 53 16.13 -13.21 26.36
CA GLN A 53 16.08 -13.08 27.81
C GLN A 53 15.90 -14.43 28.51
N ILE A 54 15.02 -15.30 28.00
CA ILE A 54 14.80 -16.64 28.56
C ILE A 54 16.07 -17.50 28.44
N ILE A 55 16.72 -17.49 27.28
CA ILE A 55 17.97 -18.23 27.07
C ILE A 55 19.08 -17.69 27.97
N ALA A 56 19.22 -16.37 28.06
CA ALA A 56 20.19 -15.73 28.93
C ALA A 56 19.93 -16.00 30.42
N ALA A 57 18.66 -16.02 30.85
CA ALA A 57 18.27 -16.35 32.22
C ALA A 57 18.55 -17.83 32.55
N ALA A 58 18.27 -18.74 31.62
CA ALA A 58 18.57 -20.16 31.78
C ALA A 58 20.09 -20.43 31.85
N GLN A 59 20.90 -19.73 31.05
CA GLN A 59 22.36 -19.85 31.08
C GLN A 59 23.00 -19.20 32.31
N ARG A 60 22.41 -18.13 32.85
CA ARG A 60 22.88 -17.44 34.06
C ARG A 60 22.44 -18.12 35.37
N GLY A 61 21.58 -19.13 35.30
CA GLY A 61 21.30 -20.03 36.42
C GLY A 61 20.22 -19.58 37.40
N GLY A 62 19.15 -18.89 36.98
CA GLY A 62 18.17 -18.33 37.92
C GLY A 62 16.71 -18.50 37.52
N PHE A 63 16.11 -19.63 37.90
CA PHE A 63 14.69 -19.68 38.32
C PHE A 63 14.55 -19.79 39.85
N PHE A 64 15.64 -19.58 40.61
CA PHE A 64 15.68 -19.52 42.07
C PHE A 64 16.76 -18.55 42.53
#